data_AF-A0A0B8PLU4-F1
#
_entry.id   AF-A0A0B8PLU4-F1
#
_cell.length_a   1.000
_cell.length_b   1.000
_cell.length_c   1.000
_cell.angle_alpha   90.00
_cell.angle_beta   90.00
_cell.angle_gamma   90.00
#
_symmetry.space_group_name_H-M   'P 1'
#
loop_
_entity.id
_entity.type
_entity.pdbx_description
1 polymer ?
#
loop_
_entity_poly.entity_id
_entity_poly.type
_entity_poly.pdbx_seq_one_letter_code
_entity_poly.pdbx_strand_id
1 'polypeptide(L)'
;MNDDRNICPEGFRVATDEDWKALERTLGMSETEVNSDGWRGGEQDLGVQLKEEQADGLFKKFDRADVNKHGFAARPAGVKWKGWYITQGAYTEFWTASNASEKEAYIRTLAYSWWNPHKGEIRRTTSTKDYMFSVRCVKI
;
A
#
# COMPACT_ATOMS: atom_id res chain seq x y z
N MET A 1 -17.17 8.46 15.02
CA MET A 1 -17.63 7.21 14.37
C MET A 1 -16.87 6.08 15.01
N ASN A 2 -17.57 5.21 15.76
CA ASN A 2 -17.00 3.98 16.32
C ASN A 2 -17.01 2.93 15.22
N ASP A 3 -15.85 2.41 14.88
CA ASP A 3 -15.77 1.16 14.14
C ASP A 3 -16.15 0.04 15.13
N ASP A 4 -17.34 -0.56 14.99
CA ASP A 4 -17.82 -1.63 15.88
C ASP A 4 -16.88 -2.85 15.95
N ARG A 5 -15.95 -2.94 14.99
CA ARG A 5 -14.91 -3.97 14.90
C ARG A 5 -13.66 -3.65 15.71
N ASN A 6 -13.56 -2.44 16.29
CA ASN A 6 -12.42 -1.93 17.04
C ASN A 6 -11.07 -2.09 16.31
N ILE A 7 -11.06 -1.91 14.98
CA ILE A 7 -9.84 -2.04 14.17
C ILE A 7 -8.94 -0.81 14.34
N CYS A 8 -9.56 0.37 14.46
CA CYS A 8 -8.87 1.64 14.61
C CYS A 8 -9.14 2.26 15.99
N PRO A 9 -8.17 3.01 16.56
CA PRO A 9 -8.38 3.78 17.78
C PRO A 9 -9.51 4.83 17.63
N GLU A 10 -10.02 5.32 18.76
CA GLU A 10 -11.01 6.39 18.77
C GLU A 10 -10.49 7.64 18.03
N GLY A 11 -11.34 8.25 17.20
CA GLY A 11 -10.97 9.37 16.34
C GLY A 11 -10.27 8.97 15.04
N PHE A 12 -10.10 7.68 14.78
CA PHE A 12 -9.56 7.15 13.54
C PHE A 12 -10.56 6.22 12.84
N ARG A 13 -10.41 6.06 11.53
CA ARG A 13 -11.15 5.10 10.70
C ARG A 13 -10.21 4.38 9.75
N VAL A 14 -10.62 3.23 9.22
CA VAL A 14 -9.86 2.54 8.17
C VAL A 14 -9.80 3.42 6.92
N ALA A 15 -8.61 3.51 6.31
CA ALA A 15 -8.37 4.26 5.09
C ALA A 15 -9.24 3.75 3.93
N THR A 16 -9.94 4.66 3.26
CA THR A 16 -10.71 4.40 2.04
C THR A 16 -9.80 4.50 0.81
N ASP A 17 -10.31 4.06 -0.34
CA ASP A 17 -9.62 4.26 -1.62
C ASP A 17 -9.38 5.76 -1.90
N GLU A 18 -10.30 6.65 -1.52
CA GLU A 18 -10.13 8.10 -1.70
C GLU A 18 -9.05 8.69 -0.79
N ASP A 19 -8.87 8.18 0.44
CA ASP A 19 -7.75 8.62 1.30
C ASP A 19 -6.41 8.22 0.68
N TRP A 20 -6.33 7.00 0.13
CA TRP A 20 -5.14 6.55 -0.59
C TRP A 20 -4.88 7.40 -1.84
N LYS A 21 -5.91 7.75 -2.61
CA LYS A 21 -5.76 8.67 -3.74
C LYS A 21 -5.31 10.06 -3.29
N ALA A 22 -5.82 10.59 -2.17
CA ALA A 22 -5.39 11.87 -1.62
C ALA A 22 -3.91 11.84 -1.20
N LEU A 23 -3.46 10.75 -0.59
CA LEU A 23 -2.04 10.49 -0.31
C LEU A 23 -1.23 10.46 -1.61
N GLU A 24 -1.64 9.66 -2.60
CA GLU A 24 -0.96 9.52 -3.90
C GLU A 24 -0.82 10.87 -4.63
N ARG A 25 -1.88 11.71 -4.63
CA ARG A 25 -1.83 13.07 -5.18
C ARG A 25 -0.83 13.96 -4.43
N THR A 26 -0.75 13.83 -3.11
CA THR A 26 0.19 14.61 -2.28
C THR A 26 1.65 14.25 -2.59
N LEU A 27 1.91 13.00 -3.01
CA LEU A 27 3.23 12.57 -3.49
C LEU A 27 3.56 13.08 -4.91
N GLY A 28 2.58 13.66 -5.62
CA GLY A 28 2.75 14.17 -6.98
C GLY A 28 2.14 13.31 -8.08
N MET A 29 1.32 12.29 -7.74
CA MET A 29 0.61 11.51 -8.76
C MET A 29 -0.43 12.38 -9.49
N SER A 30 -0.44 12.30 -10.82
CA SER A 30 -1.39 13.05 -11.65
C SER A 30 -2.83 12.56 -11.47
N GLU A 31 -3.83 13.41 -11.76
CA GLU A 31 -5.25 13.02 -11.62
C GLU A 31 -5.68 11.91 -12.59
N THR A 32 -5.07 11.85 -13.78
CA THR A 32 -5.34 10.79 -14.75
C THR A 32 -4.83 9.46 -14.24
N GLU A 33 -3.66 9.46 -13.62
CA GLU A 33 -3.03 8.27 -13.06
C GLU A 33 -3.69 7.82 -11.75
N VAL A 34 -4.01 8.74 -10.84
CA VAL A 34 -4.57 8.39 -9.52
C VAL A 34 -5.92 7.64 -9.59
N ASN A 35 -6.60 7.71 -10.73
CA ASN A 35 -7.85 7.00 -10.98
C ASN A 35 -7.69 5.71 -11.81
N SER A 36 -6.52 5.46 -12.41
CA SER A 36 -6.28 4.24 -13.20
C SER A 36 -6.04 3.02 -12.30
N ASP A 37 -6.37 1.84 -12.83
CA ASP A 37 -6.00 0.56 -12.21
C ASP A 37 -4.64 0.09 -12.73
N GLY A 38 -3.90 -0.62 -11.88
CA GLY A 38 -2.57 -1.14 -12.19
C GLY A 38 -1.46 -0.46 -11.39
N TRP A 39 -0.23 -0.63 -11.86
CA TRP A 39 0.98 -0.04 -11.30
C TRP A 39 1.18 1.39 -11.81
N ARG A 40 1.51 2.30 -10.88
CA ARG A 40 1.43 3.75 -11.07
C ARG A 40 2.48 4.48 -10.25
N GLY A 41 2.82 5.71 -10.64
CA GLY A 41 3.79 6.58 -9.98
C GLY A 41 5.23 6.17 -10.21
N GLY A 42 5.52 5.46 -11.31
CA GLY A 42 6.84 4.90 -11.59
C GLY A 42 7.85 5.95 -12.04
N GLU A 43 7.41 6.99 -12.74
CA GLU A 43 8.30 8.06 -13.22
C GLU A 43 8.94 8.87 -12.07
N GLN A 44 8.23 9.00 -10.94
CA GLN A 44 8.68 9.73 -9.75
C GLN A 44 8.98 8.80 -8.56
N ASP A 45 9.08 7.49 -8.79
CA ASP A 45 9.31 6.47 -7.76
C ASP A 45 8.39 6.64 -6.52
N LEU A 46 7.12 7.01 -6.73
CA LEU A 46 6.18 7.36 -5.64
C LEU A 46 5.99 6.20 -4.65
N GLY A 47 6.09 4.96 -5.14
CA GLY A 47 6.03 3.78 -4.31
C GLY A 47 7.17 3.71 -3.29
N VAL A 48 8.37 4.21 -3.62
CA VAL A 48 9.56 4.21 -2.75
C VAL A 48 9.39 5.15 -1.56
N GLN A 49 8.75 6.29 -1.80
CA GLN A 49 8.51 7.33 -0.79
C GLN A 49 7.62 6.87 0.37
N LEU A 50 6.86 5.79 0.16
CA LEU A 50 6.02 5.17 1.18
C LEU A 50 6.69 4.03 1.94
N LYS A 51 7.83 3.52 1.48
CA LYS A 51 8.41 2.28 2.02
C LYS A 51 9.15 2.49 3.32
N GLU A 52 9.06 1.53 4.22
CA GLU A 52 9.95 1.46 5.38
C GLU A 52 11.39 1.20 4.90
N GLU A 53 12.33 1.97 5.43
CA GLU A 53 13.76 1.75 5.19
C GLU A 53 14.15 0.33 5.62
N GLN A 54 14.76 -0.41 4.71
CA GLN A 54 15.25 -1.76 4.98
C GLN A 54 16.76 -1.70 5.20
N ALA A 55 17.27 -2.52 6.11
CA ALA A 55 18.71 -2.68 6.29
C ALA A 55 19.36 -3.13 4.98
N ASP A 56 20.63 -2.75 4.76
CA ASP A 56 21.41 -3.18 3.60
C ASP A 56 21.40 -4.72 3.52
N GLY A 57 20.84 -5.28 2.44
CA GLY A 57 20.61 -6.72 2.30
C GLY A 57 20.27 -7.14 0.86
N LEU A 58 19.58 -8.28 0.69
CA LEU A 58 19.16 -8.83 -0.63
C LEU A 58 18.12 -7.97 -1.37
N PHE A 59 17.62 -6.90 -0.76
CA PHE A 59 16.64 -5.98 -1.35
C PHE A 59 17.33 -4.70 -1.85
N LYS A 60 16.78 -4.10 -2.91
CA LYS A 60 17.44 -3.02 -3.66
C LYS A 60 17.77 -1.83 -2.74
N LYS A 61 18.96 -1.27 -2.94
CA LYS A 61 19.31 0.08 -2.48
C LYS A 61 18.55 1.10 -3.33
N PHE A 62 17.51 1.69 -2.78
CA PHE A 62 16.99 2.96 -3.28
C PHE A 62 17.89 4.09 -2.79
N ASP A 63 17.83 5.27 -3.41
CA ASP A 63 18.42 6.44 -2.77
C ASP A 63 17.71 6.63 -1.42
N ARG A 64 18.47 6.58 -0.33
CA ARG A 64 17.91 6.70 1.03
C ARG A 64 17.17 8.02 1.21
N ALA A 65 17.52 9.05 0.43
CA ALA A 65 16.83 10.34 0.46
C ALA A 65 15.35 10.23 0.06
N ASP A 66 15.00 9.28 -0.80
CA ASP A 66 13.63 9.11 -1.29
C ASP A 66 12.85 8.03 -0.53
N VAL A 67 13.52 7.17 0.24
CA VAL A 67 12.85 6.14 1.04
C VAL A 67 12.14 6.76 2.24
N ASN A 68 10.88 6.40 2.44
CA ASN A 68 10.07 6.86 3.56
C ASN A 68 10.00 8.38 3.74
N LYS A 69 10.16 9.15 2.66
CA LYS A 69 10.29 10.62 2.70
C LYS A 69 9.18 11.34 3.50
N HIS A 70 8.00 10.73 3.55
CA HIS A 70 6.82 11.26 4.24
C HIS A 70 6.47 10.54 5.56
N GLY A 71 7.32 9.62 6.04
CA GLY A 71 7.13 8.92 7.31
C GLY A 71 6.01 7.86 7.32
N PHE A 72 5.58 7.38 6.14
CA PHE A 72 4.53 6.36 6.03
C PHE A 72 4.95 4.98 6.54
N ALA A 73 6.22 4.61 6.32
CA ALA A 73 6.86 3.37 6.76
C ALA A 73 6.01 2.11 6.47
N ALA A 74 5.70 1.86 5.20
CA ALA A 74 5.09 0.60 4.79
C ALA A 74 6.09 -0.54 5.06
N ARG A 75 5.77 -1.53 5.90
CA ARG A 75 6.65 -2.69 6.10
C ARG A 75 6.28 -3.80 5.10
N PRO A 76 7.24 -4.51 4.46
CA PRO A 76 6.95 -5.66 3.59
C PRO A 76 6.41 -6.87 4.38
N ALA A 77 5.15 -6.80 4.79
CA ALA A 77 4.49 -7.80 5.61
C ALA A 77 4.04 -9.04 4.81
N GLY A 78 4.23 -9.10 3.49
CA GLY A 78 3.73 -10.23 2.70
C GLY A 78 2.21 -10.43 2.82
N VAL A 79 1.76 -11.60 2.38
CA VAL A 79 0.34 -11.99 2.40
C VAL A 79 0.18 -13.39 2.97
N LYS A 80 -0.91 -13.59 3.72
CA LYS A 80 -1.37 -14.93 4.06
C LYS A 80 -2.41 -15.41 3.05
N TRP A 81 -2.07 -16.49 2.33
CA TRP A 81 -2.94 -17.14 1.36
C TRP A 81 -3.12 -18.62 1.70
N LYS A 82 -4.37 -19.05 1.87
CA LYS A 82 -4.73 -20.44 2.21
C LYS A 82 -3.93 -21.03 3.38
N GLY A 83 -3.69 -20.23 4.42
CA GLY A 83 -2.95 -20.64 5.62
C GLY A 83 -1.43 -20.48 5.52
N TRP A 84 -0.87 -20.30 4.33
CA TRP A 84 0.55 -20.05 4.12
C TRP A 84 0.85 -18.56 4.14
N TYR A 85 1.86 -18.18 4.90
CA TYR A 85 2.39 -16.82 4.85
C TYR A 85 3.52 -16.78 3.82
N ILE A 86 3.29 -16.03 2.75
CA ILE A 86 4.18 -15.94 1.60
C ILE A 86 4.65 -14.50 1.43
N THR A 87 5.66 -14.31 0.59
CA THR A 87 6.14 -13.01 0.12
C THR A 87 6.57 -12.00 1.19
N GLN A 88 6.76 -12.43 2.44
CA GLN A 88 7.36 -11.61 3.48
C GLN A 88 8.71 -11.06 3.00
N GLY A 89 8.93 -9.76 3.18
CA GLY A 89 10.12 -9.07 2.68
C GLY A 89 10.05 -8.69 1.20
N ALA A 90 9.17 -9.29 0.40
CA ALA A 90 9.07 -9.05 -1.04
C ALA A 90 7.90 -8.12 -1.42
N TYR A 91 6.79 -8.19 -0.71
CA TYR A 91 5.59 -7.37 -0.98
C TYR A 91 4.92 -6.91 0.31
N THR A 92 4.10 -5.88 0.21
CA THR A 92 3.07 -5.57 1.19
C THR A 92 1.81 -5.12 0.48
N GLU A 93 0.68 -5.56 1.02
CA GLU A 93 -0.63 -5.25 0.53
C GLU A 93 -1.47 -4.60 1.63
N PHE A 94 -2.24 -3.59 1.25
CA PHE A 94 -3.16 -2.89 2.13
C PHE A 94 -4.59 -2.99 1.61
N TRP A 95 -5.50 -3.46 2.45
CA TRP A 95 -6.94 -3.30 2.24
C TRP A 95 -7.34 -1.84 2.44
N THR A 96 -8.33 -1.40 1.64
CA THR A 96 -9.07 -0.16 1.89
C THR A 96 -10.47 -0.47 2.42
N ALA A 97 -11.10 0.50 3.06
CA ALA A 97 -12.50 0.42 3.48
C ALA A 97 -13.49 0.50 2.30
N SER A 98 -13.01 0.78 1.08
CA SER A 98 -13.84 0.92 -0.11
C SER A 98 -14.09 -0.43 -0.77
N ASN A 99 -15.36 -0.80 -0.88
CA ASN A 99 -15.79 -1.95 -1.66
C ASN A 99 -15.69 -1.64 -3.16
N ALA A 100 -15.21 -2.61 -3.94
CA ALA A 100 -15.32 -2.58 -5.39
C ALA A 100 -16.56 -3.35 -5.86
N SER A 101 -16.86 -4.47 -5.18
CA SER A 101 -18.07 -5.26 -5.37
C SER A 101 -18.47 -5.93 -4.05
N GLU A 102 -19.51 -6.77 -4.08
CA GLU A 102 -19.87 -7.60 -2.93
C GLU A 102 -18.73 -8.55 -2.52
N LYS A 103 -17.97 -9.07 -3.50
CA LYS A 103 -16.91 -10.07 -3.29
C LYS A 103 -15.51 -9.49 -3.25
N GLU A 104 -15.34 -8.24 -3.69
CA GLU A 104 -14.02 -7.62 -3.87
C GLU A 104 -13.93 -6.25 -3.20
N ALA A 105 -12.72 -5.89 -2.78
CA ALA A 105 -12.39 -4.57 -2.26
C ALA A 105 -11.13 -4.03 -2.94
N TYR A 106 -10.92 -2.71 -2.86
CA TYR A 106 -9.73 -2.09 -3.39
C TYR A 106 -8.53 -2.35 -2.48
N ILE A 107 -7.39 -2.62 -3.10
CA ILE A 107 -6.11 -2.80 -2.42
C ILE A 107 -5.04 -1.85 -2.96
N ARG A 108 -4.00 -1.68 -2.15
CA ARG A 108 -2.71 -1.11 -2.56
C ARG A 108 -1.60 -2.12 -2.38
N THR A 109 -0.73 -2.28 -3.37
CA THR A 109 0.44 -3.16 -3.30
C THR A 109 1.73 -2.37 -3.51
N LEU A 110 2.72 -2.64 -2.67
CA LEU A 110 4.10 -2.14 -2.84
C LEU A 110 5.05 -3.34 -2.95
N ALA A 111 5.87 -3.36 -4.00
CA ALA A 111 6.89 -4.39 -4.22
C ALA A 111 8.27 -3.94 -3.70
N TYR A 112 8.96 -4.79 -2.96
CA TYR A 112 10.29 -4.55 -2.38
C TYR A 112 11.41 -5.28 -3.12
N SER A 113 11.08 -6.41 -3.74
CA SER A 113 12.04 -7.21 -4.50
C SER A 113 12.77 -6.41 -5.56
N TRP A 114 14.11 -6.51 -5.57
CA TRP A 114 14.95 -5.74 -6.49
C TRP A 114 14.73 -6.09 -7.97
N TRP A 115 14.39 -7.36 -8.24
CA TRP A 115 14.08 -7.87 -9.57
C TRP A 115 12.68 -7.49 -10.06
N ASN A 116 11.79 -6.96 -9.20
CA ASN A 116 10.47 -6.54 -9.65
C ASN A 116 10.60 -5.21 -10.42
N PRO A 117 10.14 -5.11 -11.68
CA PRO A 117 10.17 -3.85 -12.43
C PRO A 117 9.37 -2.76 -11.73
N HIS A 118 8.24 -3.13 -11.09
CA HIS A 118 7.27 -2.24 -10.45
C HIS A 118 7.63 -1.82 -9.01
N LYS A 119 8.88 -2.02 -8.61
CA LYS A 119 9.35 -1.60 -7.28
C LYS A 119 9.35 -0.07 -7.08
N GLY A 120 9.26 0.74 -8.12
CA GLY A 120 9.08 2.19 -7.99
C GLY A 120 7.63 2.61 -7.76
N GLU A 121 6.70 1.68 -7.92
CA GLU A 121 5.31 1.99 -8.20
C GLU A 121 4.37 1.58 -7.05
N ILE A 122 3.18 2.17 -7.08
CA ILE A 122 2.05 1.84 -6.24
C ILE A 122 1.02 1.13 -7.10
N ARG A 123 0.67 -0.10 -6.78
CA ARG A 123 -0.40 -0.81 -7.49
C ARG A 123 -1.75 -0.50 -6.87
N ARG A 124 -2.74 -0.10 -7.65
CA ARG A 124 -4.16 -0.13 -7.29
C ARG A 124 -4.86 -1.22 -8.08
N THR A 125 -5.61 -2.07 -7.40
CA THR A 125 -6.41 -3.10 -8.04
C THR A 125 -7.48 -3.58 -7.07
N THR A 126 -8.33 -4.50 -7.51
CA THR A 126 -9.31 -5.18 -6.67
C THR A 126 -8.80 -6.56 -6.29
N SER A 127 -9.21 -7.05 -5.14
CA SER A 127 -8.93 -8.41 -4.70
C SER A 127 -10.14 -8.97 -3.95
N THR A 128 -10.26 -10.29 -3.95
CA THR A 128 -11.33 -11.01 -3.25
C THR A 128 -11.15 -10.88 -1.74
N LYS A 129 -12.27 -10.77 -1.01
CA LYS A 129 -12.27 -10.49 0.45
C LYS A 129 -11.78 -11.67 1.34
N ASP A 130 -11.21 -12.72 0.76
CA ASP A 130 -10.66 -13.90 1.43
C ASP A 130 -9.17 -13.78 1.78
N TYR A 131 -8.47 -12.76 1.26
CA TYR A 131 -7.08 -12.51 1.60
C TYR A 131 -6.90 -11.74 2.91
N MET A 132 -5.83 -12.06 3.63
CA MET A 132 -5.43 -11.34 4.85
C MET A 132 -4.34 -10.31 4.50
N PHE A 133 -4.75 -9.09 4.17
CA PHE A 133 -3.86 -7.96 3.97
C PHE A 133 -3.87 -7.02 5.17
N SER A 134 -2.88 -6.14 5.25
CA SER A 134 -2.81 -5.12 6.30
C SER A 134 -3.86 -4.03 6.07
N VAL A 135 -4.21 -3.28 7.11
CA VAL A 135 -5.03 -2.06 7.00
C VAL A 135 -4.29 -0.90 7.64
N ARG A 136 -4.60 0.32 7.21
CA ARG A 136 -4.12 1.55 7.85
C ARG A 136 -5.29 2.38 8.33
N CYS A 137 -5.12 3.00 9.49
CA CYS A 137 -6.09 3.91 10.07
C CYS A 137 -5.70 5.35 9.75
N VAL A 138 -6.69 6.18 9.43
CA VAL A 138 -6.55 7.62 9.16
C VAL A 138 -7.40 8.39 10.15
N LYS A 139 -6.92 9.57 10.56
CA LYS A 139 -7.64 10.45 11.49
C LYS A 139 -8.87 11.04 10.81
N ILE A 140 -9.99 11.12 11.54
CA ILE A 140 -11.25 11.71 11.09
C ILE A 140 -11.23 13.23 11.30
#